data_AF-A0A7V8F836-F1
#
_entry.id   AF-A0A7V8F836-F1
#
_cell.length_a   1.000
_cell.length_b   1.000
_cell.length_c   1.000
_cell.angle_alpha   90.00
_cell.angle_beta   90.00
_cell.angle_gamma   90.00
#
_symmetry.space_group_name_H-M   'P 1'
#
loop_
_entity.id
_entity.type
_entity.pdbx_description
1 polymer ?
#
loop_
_entity_poly.entity_id
_entity_poly.type
_entity_poly.pdbx_seq_one_letter_code
_entity_poly.pdbx_strand_id
1 'polypeptide(L)' 'MTNFIHEDFQDKYAGKADSKREWGGNFIDDLGILKDVPENLRPYFDEEQYVRDMELNGDIALVEFDGTVYAFWC' A
#
# COMPACT_ATOMS: atom_id res chain seq x y z
N MET A 1 1.28 13.95 -25.40
CA MET A 1 0.74 14.28 -24.06
C MET A 1 0.18 13.02 -23.38
N THR A 2 -0.64 12.22 -24.07
CA THR A 2 -1.17 10.94 -23.56
C THR A 2 -0.10 9.93 -23.14
N ASN A 3 1.01 9.81 -23.88
CA ASN A 3 2.09 8.88 -23.52
C ASN A 3 2.76 9.24 -22.18
N PHE A 4 2.99 10.53 -21.91
CA PHE A 4 3.60 10.97 -20.65
C PHE A 4 2.70 10.69 -19.44
N ILE A 5 1.38 10.88 -19.57
CA ILE A 5 0.42 10.56 -18.50
C ILE A 5 0.39 9.05 -18.25
N HIS A 6 0.49 8.23 -19.30
CA HIS A 6 0.49 6.78 -19.17
C HIS A 6 1.77 6.26 -18.50
N GLU A 7 2.93 6.81 -18.87
CA GLU A 7 4.23 6.47 -18.27
C GLU A 7 4.27 6.85 -16.78
N ASP A 8 3.87 8.08 -16.42
CA ASP A 8 3.82 8.52 -15.01
C ASP A 8 2.90 7.64 -14.14
N PHE A 9 1.76 7.22 -14.71
CA PHE A 9 0.83 6.32 -14.02
C PHE A 9 1.40 4.91 -13.84
N GLN A 10 2.14 4.39 -14.82
CA GLN A 10 2.81 3.10 -14.71
C GLN A 10 3.95 3.13 -13.69
N ASP A 11 4.76 4.18 -13.70
CA ASP A 11 5.89 4.33 -12.77
C ASP A 11 5.43 4.46 -11.32
N LYS A 12 4.26 5.05 -11.10
CA LYS A 12 3.66 5.19 -9.76
C LYS A 12 2.91 3.93 -9.31
N TYR A 13 2.68 2.94 -10.17
CA TYR A 13 1.88 1.78 -9.80
C TYR A 13 2.56 0.92 -8.72
N ALA A 14 1.89 0.78 -7.58
CA ALA A 14 2.38 0.09 -6.37
C ALA A 14 1.67 -1.25 -6.12
N GLY A 15 1.01 -1.80 -7.13
CA GLY A 15 0.34 -3.10 -7.06
C GLY A 15 -1.16 -3.03 -6.80
N LYS A 16 -1.76 -4.20 -6.55
CA LYS A 16 -3.19 -4.36 -6.31
C LYS A 16 -3.50 -5.51 -5.36
N ALA A 17 -4.68 -5.48 -4.75
CA ALA A 17 -5.22 -6.54 -3.88
C ALA A 17 -6.75 -6.52 -3.88
N ASP A 18 -7.40 -7.50 -3.25
CA ASP A 18 -8.87 -7.56 -3.15
C ASP A 18 -9.41 -6.61 -2.07
N SER A 19 -8.55 -6.10 -1.19
CA SER A 19 -8.91 -5.11 -0.18
C SER A 19 -7.73 -4.24 0.24
N LYS A 20 -8.02 -3.07 0.86
CA LYS A 20 -6.98 -2.19 1.44
C LYS A 20 -6.16 -2.91 2.50
N ARG A 21 -6.82 -3.74 3.30
CA ARG A 21 -6.18 -4.55 4.35
C ARG A 21 -5.20 -5.56 3.76
N GLU A 22 -5.61 -6.27 2.72
CA GLU A 22 -4.73 -7.22 2.04
C GLU A 22 -3.52 -6.53 1.39
N TRP A 23 -3.74 -5.41 0.69
CA TRP A 23 -2.63 -4.64 0.12
C TRP A 23 -1.66 -4.18 1.20
N GLY A 24 -2.18 -3.66 2.32
CA GLY A 24 -1.41 -3.23 3.48
C GLY A 24 -0.54 -4.33 4.08
N GLY A 25 -1.14 -5.49 4.36
CA GLY A 25 -0.43 -6.65 4.91
C GLY A 25 0.68 -7.13 3.97
N ASN A 26 0.37 -7.29 2.68
CA ASN A 26 1.37 -7.66 1.67
C ASN A 26 2.52 -6.65 1.61
N PHE A 27 2.21 -5.35 1.63
CA PHE A 27 3.22 -4.29 1.61
C PHE A 27 4.16 -4.34 2.83
N ILE A 28 3.59 -4.52 4.02
CA ILE A 28 4.33 -4.61 5.29
C ILE A 28 5.24 -5.83 5.33
N ASP A 29 4.73 -6.97 4.84
CA ASP A 29 5.46 -8.22 4.75
C ASP A 29 6.59 -8.15 3.72
N ASP A 30 6.30 -7.63 2.51
CA ASP A 30 7.26 -7.50 1.40
C ASP A 30 8.45 -6.59 1.77
N LEU A 31 8.19 -5.50 2.50
CA LEU A 31 9.24 -4.61 3.00
C LEU A 31 9.93 -5.12 4.28
N GLY A 32 9.36 -6.14 4.91
CA GLY A 32 9.85 -6.67 6.19
C GLY A 32 9.83 -5.62 7.30
N ILE A 33 8.81 -4.76 7.35
CA ILE A 33 8.70 -3.68 8.35
C ILE A 33 8.80 -4.24 9.78
N LEU A 34 8.25 -5.44 10.01
CA LEU A 34 8.24 -6.11 11.31
C LEU A 34 9.35 -7.16 11.47
N LYS A 35 10.33 -7.23 10.56
CA LYS A 35 11.36 -8.30 10.56
C LYS A 35 12.17 -8.34 11.86
N ASP A 36 12.50 -7.17 12.41
CA ASP A 36 13.30 -7.02 13.63
C ASP A 36 12.43 -6.89 14.89
N VAL A 37 11.10 -6.91 14.73
CA VAL A 37 10.15 -6.88 15.85
C VAL A 37 9.98 -8.31 16.38
N PRO A 38 10.16 -8.55 17.70
CA PRO A 38 9.91 -9.85 18.32
C PRO A 38 8.50 -10.37 18.01
N GLU A 39 8.37 -11.67 17.72
CA GLU A 39 7.09 -12.27 17.29
C GLU A 39 5.94 -12.01 18.27
N ASN A 40 6.22 -12.03 19.58
CA ASN A 40 5.23 -11.77 20.61
C ASN A 40 4.75 -10.30 20.65
N LEU A 41 5.46 -9.39 19.99
CA LEU A 41 5.10 -7.97 19.87
C LEU A 41 4.44 -7.62 18.54
N ARG A 42 4.61 -8.43 17.49
CA ARG A 42 4.03 -8.16 16.16
C ARG A 42 2.50 -7.98 16.15
N PRO A 43 1.71 -8.74 16.93
CA PRO A 43 0.25 -8.56 16.97
C PRO A 43 -0.22 -7.20 17.50
N TYR A 44 0.67 -6.40 18.09
CA TYR A 44 0.35 -5.05 18.56
C TYR A 44 0.57 -3.98 17.49
N PHE A 45 1.13 -4.32 16.33
CA PHE A 45 1.26 -3.41 15.22
C PHE A 45 -0.08 -3.27 14.49
N ASP A 46 -0.58 -2.04 14.39
CA ASP A 46 -1.83 -1.74 13.71
C ASP A 46 -1.56 -1.42 12.23
N GLU A 47 -1.61 -2.47 11.41
CA GLU A 47 -1.38 -2.40 9.96
C GLU A 47 -2.37 -1.45 9.26
N GLU A 48 -3.64 -1.46 9.69
CA GLU A 48 -4.69 -0.64 9.09
C GLU A 48 -4.44 0.85 9.39
N GLN A 49 -4.04 1.18 10.62
CA GLN A 49 -3.67 2.55 10.98
C GLN A 49 -2.40 3.02 10.24
N TYR A 50 -1.40 2.16 10.10
CA TYR A 50 -0.17 2.48 9.38
C TYR A 50 -0.46 2.83 7.90
N VAL A 51 -1.23 2.00 7.20
CA VAL A 51 -1.61 2.25 5.80
C VAL A 51 -2.48 3.50 5.67
N ARG A 52 -3.39 3.73 6.63
CA ARG A 52 -4.21 4.94 6.67
C ARG A 52 -3.35 6.19 6.81
N ASP A 53 -2.31 6.16 7.64
CA ASP A 53 -1.41 7.29 7.80
C ASP A 53 -0.57 7.53 6.54
N MET A 54 -0.18 6.47 5.81
CA MET A 54 0.46 6.61 4.49
C MET A 54 -0.47 7.30 3.47
N GLU A 55 -1.76 6.96 3.43
CA GLU A 55 -2.74 7.67 2.58
C GLU A 55 -2.87 9.15 3.01
N LEU A 56 -2.94 9.44 4.31
CA LEU A 56 -3.14 10.80 4.82
C LEU A 56 -1.92 11.70 4.65
N ASN A 57 -0.71 11.14 4.74
CA ASN A 57 0.54 11.87 4.49
C ASN A 57 0.78 12.10 3.00
N GLY A 58 0.00 11.44 2.13
CA GLY A 58 0.18 11.48 0.70
C GLY A 58 1.38 10.66 0.23
N ASP A 59 1.76 9.61 0.96
CA ASP A 59 2.78 8.65 0.52
C ASP A 59 2.20 7.71 -0.57
N ILE A 60 0.91 7.39 -0.45
CA ILE A 60 0.18 6.53 -1.37
C ILE A 60 -1.23 7.05 -1.66
N ALA A 61 -1.79 6.62 -2.79
CA ALA A 61 -3.22 6.67 -3.07
C ALA A 61 -3.76 5.26 -3.31
N LEU A 62 -4.86 4.91 -2.64
CA LEU A 62 -5.59 3.66 -2.87
C LEU A 62 -6.90 3.94 -3.60
N VAL A 63 -7.06 3.35 -4.77
CA VAL A 63 -8.24 3.49 -5.63
C VAL A 63 -8.95 2.15 -5.73
N GLU A 64 -10.22 2.10 -5.35
CA GLU A 64 -11.06 0.92 -5.54
C GLU A 64 -11.76 0.99 -6.90
N PHE A 65 -11.61 -0.07 -7.69
CA PHE A 65 -12.27 -0.22 -8.98
C PHE A 65 -12.57 -1.70 -9.26
N ASP A 66 -13.83 -2.00 -9.56
CA ASP A 66 -14.30 -3.35 -9.88
C ASP A 66 -13.93 -4.40 -8.81
N GLY A 67 -14.10 -4.04 -7.53
CA GLY A 67 -13.78 -4.91 -6.39
C GLY A 67 -12.28 -5.15 -6.17
N THR A 68 -11.41 -4.44 -6.89
CA THR A 68 -9.96 -4.49 -6.73
C THR A 68 -9.45 -3.15 -6.21
N VAL A 69 -8.55 -3.19 -5.24
CA VAL A 69 -7.80 -2.02 -4.77
C VAL A 69 -6.51 -1.90 -5.57
N TYR A 70 -6.27 -0.74 -6.16
CA TYR A 70 -5.03 -0.38 -6.85
C TYR A 70 -4.30 0.68 -6.04
N ALA A 71 -3.01 0.47 -5.81
CA ALA A 71 -2.17 1.40 -5.08
C ALA A 71 -1.23 2.17 -6.01
N PHE A 72 -0.99 3.43 -5.68
CA PHE A 72 -0.08 4.31 -6.41
C PHE A 72 0.77 5.12 -5.45
N TRP A 73 2.06 5.28 -5.75
CA TRP A 73 2.95 6.21 -5.07
C TRP A 73 2.58 7.65 -5.41
N CYS A 74 2.54 8.52 -4.39
CA CYS A 74 2.14 9.92 -4.55
C CYS A 74 3.35 10.87 -4.58
#